data_AF-A0A4Q4BPV1-F1
#
_entry.id   AF-A0A4Q4BPV1-F1
#
_cell.length_a   1.000
_cell.length_b   1.000
_cell.length_c   1.000
_cell.angle_alpha   90.00
_cell.angle_beta   90.00
_cell.angle_gamma   90.00
#
_symmetry.space_group_name_H-M   'P 1'
#
loop_
_entity.id
_entity.type
_entity.pdbx_description
1 polymer ?
#
loop_
_entity_poly.entity_id
_entity_poly.type
_entity_poly.pdbx_seq_one_letter_code
_entity_poly.pdbx_strand_id
1 'polypeptide(L)'
;FGVWAHHMFTTGMPTISTSYFSAASMAVSVPAGIQVFAWIATIAAGKMRFTTAGLFVIGAIITFVMGGLTGVMVAMVPFDWQAHDSYFIVAHLHYVLIGGMVFPFFAAIYYWLPMSSTRPLSERLGKWAFWLMFTGMHVTFLPMHLSGLMAMPRRVFTYLPGRGLELPNLISSIGTAITVVGVLIWIIDMARNFRPFGDRDAGNIHDAPGLEWLPTGLYSVRSVPVVKSLYPLWEQKGLARDVEAGRYILPNAPTGGRETLVTSTLNAEPQYLQRMPMPSAWHVWAAVFTAGLFLLLTVQAYVASAVSGVLAVWYVMRWCWMLDRPRIAETVDVGGGIRLPTYVSGPSSHGWWAMVITLIVAGMIALLAGFSYVFLWSRNPQAWIAPPPLTDLALTLVGNVLGVGLAWLSCKVLALDRPRSPVIATLLMIL
;
A
#
# COMPACT_ATOMS: atom_id res chain seq x y z
N PHE A 1 10.98 -0.86 11.76
CA PHE A 1 11.63 0.46 11.90
C PHE A 1 13.08 0.42 12.37
N GLY A 2 13.70 -0.71 12.76
CA GLY A 2 15.04 -0.73 13.39
C GLY A 2 16.25 -1.00 12.48
N VAL A 3 16.13 -0.93 11.15
CA VAL A 3 17.16 -1.41 10.21
C VAL A 3 17.62 -0.39 9.17
N TRP A 4 17.03 0.82 9.14
CA TRP A 4 17.22 1.79 8.06
C TRP A 4 18.69 2.17 7.80
N ALA A 5 19.50 2.22 8.87
CA ALA A 5 20.86 2.72 8.78
C ALA A 5 21.83 1.73 8.11
N HIS A 6 21.40 0.51 7.73
CA HIS A 6 22.22 -0.34 6.87
C HIS A 6 22.50 0.29 5.50
N HIS A 7 21.71 1.29 5.09
CA HIS A 7 21.97 2.06 3.87
C HIS A 7 23.05 3.14 4.05
N MET A 8 23.63 3.25 5.26
CA MET A 8 24.55 4.31 5.64
C MET A 8 25.88 3.79 6.19
N PHE A 9 26.20 2.50 6.05
CA PHE A 9 27.41 1.90 6.64
C PHE A 9 28.73 2.54 6.19
N THR A 10 28.74 3.22 5.04
CA THR A 10 29.90 3.93 4.47
C THR A 10 29.96 5.42 4.85
N THR A 11 29.04 5.93 5.67
CA THR A 11 28.98 7.36 6.05
C THR A 11 29.87 7.73 7.24
N GLY A 12 30.59 6.76 7.82
CA GLY A 12 31.45 6.99 8.99
C GLY A 12 30.72 6.99 10.34
N MET A 13 29.57 6.30 10.44
CA MET A 13 28.85 6.14 11.70
C MET A 13 29.69 5.41 12.77
N PRO A 14 29.46 5.69 14.07
CA PRO A 14 30.15 4.99 15.16
C PRO A 14 29.98 3.46 15.08
N THR A 15 31.03 2.72 15.44
CA THR A 15 31.07 1.24 15.36
C THR A 15 29.93 0.57 16.13
N ILE A 16 29.51 1.13 17.26
CA ILE A 16 28.39 0.59 18.04
C ILE A 16 27.08 0.65 17.26
N SER A 17 26.84 1.75 16.53
CA SER A 17 25.66 1.94 15.69
C SER A 17 25.70 1.00 14.49
N THR A 18 26.81 0.96 13.75
CA THR A 18 26.94 0.06 12.59
C THR A 18 26.80 -1.41 12.99
N SER A 19 27.37 -1.83 14.13
CA SER A 19 27.23 -3.20 14.64
C SER A 19 25.79 -3.54 15.02
N TYR A 20 25.07 -2.61 15.68
CA TYR A 20 23.65 -2.81 16.01
C TYR A 20 22.81 -2.98 14.74
N PHE A 21 22.94 -2.06 13.78
CA PHE A 21 22.14 -2.10 12.55
C PHE A 21 22.51 -3.28 11.65
N SER A 22 23.75 -3.73 11.67
CA SER A 22 24.20 -4.98 11.03
C SER A 22 23.45 -6.18 11.61
N ALA A 23 23.52 -6.37 12.93
CA ALA A 23 22.85 -7.47 13.61
C ALA A 23 21.33 -7.44 13.42
N ALA A 24 20.71 -6.26 13.56
CA ALA A 24 19.28 -6.09 13.35
C ALA A 24 18.86 -6.41 11.91
N SER A 25 19.67 -6.01 10.92
CA SER A 25 19.40 -6.30 9.50
C SER A 25 19.52 -7.78 9.18
N MET A 26 20.54 -8.45 9.71
CA MET A 26 20.66 -9.91 9.57
C MET A 26 19.49 -10.64 10.24
N ALA A 27 19.01 -10.17 11.39
CA ALA A 27 17.88 -10.79 12.09
C ALA A 27 16.58 -10.76 11.29
N VAL A 28 16.37 -9.79 10.39
CA VAL A 28 15.20 -9.73 9.49
C VAL A 28 15.12 -10.94 8.55
N SER A 29 16.25 -11.57 8.24
CA SER A 29 16.28 -12.77 7.38
C SER A 29 15.57 -13.98 8.01
N VAL A 30 15.46 -14.03 9.35
CA VAL A 30 14.81 -15.14 10.07
C VAL A 30 13.30 -15.22 9.79
N PRO A 31 12.48 -14.18 10.07
CA PRO A 31 11.05 -14.22 9.75
C PRO A 31 10.79 -14.36 8.25
N ALA A 32 11.60 -13.73 7.40
CA ALA A 32 11.50 -13.87 5.95
C ALA A 32 11.76 -15.33 5.51
N GLY A 33 12.77 -15.99 6.09
CA GLY A 33 13.07 -17.39 5.85
C GLY A 33 11.93 -18.31 6.28
N ILE A 34 11.36 -18.10 7.48
CA ILE A 34 10.19 -18.85 7.98
C ILE A 34 9.03 -18.76 6.97
N GLN A 35 8.76 -17.55 6.46
CA GLN A 35 7.69 -17.32 5.48
C GLN A 35 7.96 -18.06 4.16
N VAL A 36 9.20 -18.03 3.65
CA VAL A 36 9.57 -18.78 2.44
C VAL A 36 9.41 -20.28 2.62
N PHE A 37 9.86 -20.83 3.75
CA PHE A 37 9.71 -22.26 4.04
C PHE A 37 8.25 -22.67 4.20
N ALA A 38 7.39 -21.82 4.77
CA ALA A 38 5.95 -22.07 4.84
C ALA A 38 5.31 -22.17 3.44
N TRP A 39 5.72 -21.33 2.49
CA TRP A 39 5.27 -21.43 1.10
C TRP A 39 5.77 -22.70 0.41
N ILE A 40 7.05 -23.04 0.58
CA ILE A 40 7.63 -24.29 0.05
C ILE A 40 6.88 -25.50 0.60
N ALA A 41 6.62 -25.54 1.91
CA ALA A 41 5.87 -26.61 2.54
C ALA A 41 4.44 -26.72 1.99
N THR A 42 3.78 -25.59 1.75
CA THR A 42 2.43 -25.54 1.16
C THR A 42 2.42 -26.13 -0.25
N ILE A 43 3.40 -25.77 -1.08
CA ILE A 43 3.55 -26.30 -2.45
C ILE A 43 3.88 -27.79 -2.43
N ALA A 44 4.78 -28.22 -1.52
CA ALA A 44 5.23 -29.60 -1.41
C ALA A 44 4.13 -30.55 -0.88
N ALA A 45 3.28 -30.08 0.04
CA ALA A 45 2.16 -30.84 0.57
C ALA A 45 0.96 -30.92 -0.39
N GLY A 46 0.85 -29.95 -1.32
CA GLY A 46 -0.26 -29.83 -2.26
C GLY A 46 -0.01 -30.48 -3.63
N LYS A 47 -0.98 -30.28 -4.53
CA LYS A 47 -0.84 -30.60 -5.97
C LYS A 47 -0.86 -29.31 -6.77
N MET A 48 0.31 -28.76 -7.06
CA MET A 48 0.41 -27.47 -7.75
C MET A 48 -0.05 -27.58 -9.21
N ARG A 49 -0.98 -26.71 -9.60
CA ARG A 49 -1.36 -26.50 -11.01
C ARG A 49 -0.39 -25.48 -11.63
N PHE A 50 0.32 -25.85 -12.69
CA PHE A 50 1.22 -24.95 -13.43
C PHE A 50 0.45 -24.01 -14.37
N THR A 51 -0.43 -23.19 -13.78
CA THR A 51 -1.04 -22.03 -14.43
C THR A 51 -0.03 -20.90 -14.53
N THR A 52 -0.35 -19.87 -15.30
CA THR A 52 0.52 -18.69 -15.46
C THR A 52 0.75 -18.01 -14.11
N ALA A 53 -0.31 -17.81 -13.31
CA ALA A 53 -0.17 -17.26 -11.96
C ALA A 53 0.75 -18.12 -11.07
N GLY A 54 0.61 -19.45 -11.12
CA GLY A 54 1.46 -20.38 -10.37
C GLY A 54 2.94 -20.30 -10.77
N LEU A 55 3.22 -20.14 -12.07
CA LEU A 55 4.60 -19.96 -12.56
C LEU A 55 5.23 -18.67 -12.04
N PHE A 56 4.50 -17.54 -12.10
CA PHE A 56 4.98 -16.28 -11.54
C PHE A 56 5.22 -16.38 -10.02
N VAL A 57 4.40 -17.13 -9.27
CA VAL A 57 4.63 -17.38 -7.84
C VAL A 57 5.90 -18.21 -7.60
N ILE A 58 6.13 -19.29 -8.36
CA ILE A 58 7.36 -20.08 -8.24
C ILE A 58 8.58 -19.23 -8.59
N GLY A 59 8.51 -18.50 -9.72
CA GLY A 59 9.57 -17.60 -10.14
C GLY A 59 9.85 -16.53 -9.09
N ALA A 60 8.80 -15.97 -8.48
CA ALA A 60 8.91 -15.01 -7.38
C ALA A 60 9.71 -15.58 -6.21
N ILE A 61 9.37 -16.79 -5.73
CA ILE A 61 10.08 -17.45 -4.63
C ILE A 61 11.55 -17.68 -5.00
N ILE A 62 11.84 -18.22 -6.18
CA ILE A 62 13.21 -18.50 -6.65
C ILE A 62 14.04 -17.21 -6.72
N THR A 63 13.53 -16.18 -7.37
CA THR A 63 14.22 -14.89 -7.51
C THR A 63 14.38 -14.18 -6.16
N PHE A 64 13.35 -14.23 -5.31
CA PHE A 64 13.38 -13.60 -3.98
C PHE A 64 14.41 -14.28 -3.06
N VAL A 65 14.51 -15.61 -3.06
CA VAL A 65 15.52 -16.33 -2.27
C VAL A 65 16.93 -15.95 -2.71
N MET A 66 17.21 -15.93 -4.02
CA MET A 66 18.51 -15.48 -4.53
C MET A 66 18.84 -14.04 -4.10
N GLY A 67 17.86 -13.13 -4.16
CA GLY A 67 18.02 -11.76 -3.67
C GLY A 67 18.20 -11.66 -2.15
N GLY A 68 17.48 -12.48 -1.40
CA GLY A 68 17.57 -12.54 0.06
C GLY A 68 18.95 -12.98 0.54
N LEU A 69 19.56 -13.95 -0.14
CA LEU A 69 20.93 -14.39 0.13
C LEU A 69 21.93 -13.26 -0.04
N THR A 70 21.83 -12.47 -1.12
CA THR A 70 22.70 -11.30 -1.31
C THR A 70 22.35 -10.16 -0.35
N GLY A 71 21.12 -10.10 0.14
CA GLY A 71 20.68 -9.18 1.21
C GLY A 71 21.39 -9.44 2.53
N VAL A 72 21.55 -10.71 2.91
CA VAL A 72 22.35 -11.08 4.09
C VAL A 72 23.81 -10.69 3.90
N MET A 73 24.34 -10.81 2.67
CA MET A 73 25.72 -10.38 2.38
C MET A 73 25.92 -8.89 2.60
N VAL A 74 25.03 -8.03 2.08
CA VAL A 74 25.13 -6.57 2.23
C VAL A 74 24.70 -6.07 3.61
N ALA A 75 24.07 -6.92 4.42
CA ALA A 75 23.87 -6.64 5.84
C ALA A 75 25.19 -6.74 6.65
N MET A 76 26.20 -7.47 6.14
CA MET A 76 27.51 -7.55 6.77
C MET A 76 28.36 -6.32 6.43
N VAL A 77 28.60 -5.47 7.43
CA VAL A 77 29.34 -4.19 7.28
C VAL A 77 30.65 -4.30 6.48
N PRO A 78 31.56 -5.28 6.74
CA PRO A 78 32.80 -5.36 5.97
C PRO A 78 32.59 -5.68 4.49
N PHE A 79 31.57 -6.48 4.17
CA PHE A 79 31.21 -6.78 2.79
C PHE A 79 30.54 -5.58 2.14
N ASP A 80 29.61 -4.92 2.84
CA ASP A 80 28.95 -3.72 2.33
C ASP A 80 29.97 -2.64 2.00
N TRP A 81 30.99 -2.41 2.81
CA TRP A 81 32.04 -1.43 2.47
C TRP A 81 32.70 -1.62 1.10
N GLN A 82 32.78 -2.86 0.60
CA GLN A 82 33.30 -3.15 -0.74
C GLN A 82 32.20 -3.09 -1.81
N ALA A 83 31.00 -3.56 -1.50
CA ALA A 83 29.89 -3.64 -2.43
C ALA A 83 29.09 -2.34 -2.55
N HIS A 84 29.20 -1.41 -1.59
CA HIS A 84 28.41 -0.20 -1.49
C HIS A 84 28.54 0.64 -2.75
N ASP A 85 27.42 1.23 -3.18
CA ASP A 85 27.39 2.04 -4.42
C ASP A 85 27.91 1.32 -5.69
N SER A 86 28.00 -0.02 -5.69
CA SER A 86 28.36 -0.81 -6.88
C SER A 86 27.13 -1.42 -7.57
N TYR A 87 27.37 -2.02 -8.74
CA TYR A 87 26.37 -2.84 -9.43
C TYR A 87 25.93 -4.08 -8.62
N PHE A 88 26.66 -4.49 -7.58
CA PHE A 88 26.22 -5.57 -6.68
C PHE A 88 24.94 -5.16 -5.92
N ILE A 89 24.89 -3.92 -5.43
CA ILE A 89 23.71 -3.37 -4.75
C ILE A 89 22.54 -3.21 -5.72
N VAL A 90 22.83 -2.81 -6.96
CA VAL A 90 21.81 -2.73 -8.02
C VAL A 90 21.21 -4.11 -8.27
N ALA A 91 22.05 -5.14 -8.44
CA ALA A 91 21.62 -6.51 -8.67
C ALA A 91 20.80 -7.07 -7.50
N HIS A 92 21.30 -6.91 -6.27
CA HIS A 92 20.61 -7.31 -5.05
C HIS A 92 19.19 -6.71 -4.98
N LEU A 93 19.09 -5.38 -5.10
CA LEU A 93 17.82 -4.66 -5.04
C LEU A 93 16.83 -5.17 -6.09
N HIS A 94 17.28 -5.36 -7.33
CA HIS A 94 16.39 -5.80 -8.40
C HIS A 94 15.93 -7.25 -8.20
N TYR A 95 16.77 -8.14 -7.67
CA TYR A 95 16.34 -9.50 -7.32
C TYR A 95 15.24 -9.49 -6.25
N VAL A 96 15.41 -8.75 -5.15
CA VAL A 96 14.40 -8.70 -4.08
C VAL A 96 13.13 -7.97 -4.52
N LEU A 97 13.24 -6.90 -5.31
CA LEU A 97 12.09 -6.15 -5.82
C LEU A 97 11.29 -6.98 -6.83
N ILE A 98 11.98 -7.65 -7.77
CA ILE A 98 11.31 -8.39 -8.83
C ILE A 98 10.72 -9.69 -8.30
N GLY A 99 11.46 -10.41 -7.45
CA GLY A 99 10.94 -11.58 -6.76
C GLY A 99 9.86 -11.25 -5.72
N GLY A 100 10.02 -10.16 -4.96
CA GLY A 100 9.12 -9.81 -3.85
C GLY A 100 7.88 -9.01 -4.25
N MET A 101 7.91 -8.28 -5.37
CA MET A 101 6.80 -7.40 -5.78
C MET A 101 6.39 -7.61 -7.24
N VAL A 102 7.32 -7.56 -8.19
CA VAL A 102 6.94 -7.53 -9.62
C VAL A 102 6.32 -8.85 -10.08
N PHE A 103 6.96 -9.99 -9.85
CA PHE A 103 6.38 -11.29 -10.23
C PHE A 103 5.09 -11.61 -9.47
N PRO A 104 4.99 -11.37 -8.14
CA PRO A 104 3.71 -11.47 -7.43
C PRO A 104 2.62 -10.58 -8.01
N PHE A 105 2.96 -9.37 -8.49
CA PHE A 105 2.00 -8.49 -9.16
C PHE A 105 1.48 -9.07 -10.48
N PHE A 106 2.35 -9.66 -11.30
CA PHE A 106 1.88 -10.40 -12.49
C PHE A 106 1.06 -11.62 -12.13
N ALA A 107 1.45 -12.39 -11.10
CA ALA A 107 0.64 -13.50 -10.59
C ALA A 107 -0.76 -13.03 -10.16
N ALA A 108 -0.83 -11.93 -9.42
CA ALA A 108 -2.06 -11.28 -8.98
C ALA A 108 -2.96 -10.89 -10.15
N ILE A 109 -2.38 -10.31 -11.21
CA ILE A 109 -3.12 -9.98 -12.43
C ILE A 109 -3.71 -11.24 -13.06
N TYR A 110 -2.90 -12.27 -13.35
CA TYR A 110 -3.42 -13.51 -13.96
C TYR A 110 -4.44 -14.23 -13.07
N TYR A 111 -4.30 -14.11 -11.74
CA TYR A 111 -5.20 -14.74 -10.77
C TYR A 111 -6.52 -13.98 -10.61
N TRP A 112 -6.53 -12.66 -10.39
CA TRP A 112 -7.75 -11.90 -10.06
C TRP A 112 -8.42 -11.19 -11.24
N LEU A 113 -7.74 -10.98 -12.37
CA LEU A 113 -8.38 -10.32 -13.51
C LEU A 113 -9.67 -11.01 -14.00
N PRO A 114 -9.83 -12.34 -13.96
CA PRO A 114 -11.09 -13.00 -14.31
C PRO A 114 -12.32 -12.46 -13.56
N MET A 115 -12.16 -11.89 -12.36
CA MET A 115 -13.24 -11.26 -11.57
C MET A 115 -13.72 -9.92 -12.16
N SER A 116 -12.86 -9.23 -12.91
CA SER A 116 -13.14 -7.90 -13.46
C SER A 116 -13.17 -7.89 -14.99
N SER A 117 -13.19 -9.06 -15.61
CA SER A 117 -13.14 -9.24 -17.06
C SER A 117 -14.04 -10.39 -17.50
N THR A 118 -14.74 -10.22 -18.61
CA THR A 118 -15.64 -11.25 -19.18
C THR A 118 -14.92 -12.52 -19.65
N ARG A 119 -13.59 -12.43 -19.83
CA ARG A 119 -12.72 -13.53 -20.23
C ARG A 119 -11.44 -13.49 -19.41
N PRO A 120 -10.88 -14.65 -19.05
CA PRO A 120 -9.56 -14.71 -18.46
C PRO A 120 -8.48 -14.39 -19.50
N LEU A 121 -7.29 -14.06 -19.03
CA LEU A 121 -6.11 -13.92 -19.88
C LEU A 121 -5.67 -15.26 -20.47
N SER A 122 -4.86 -15.21 -21.54
CA SER A 122 -4.40 -16.42 -22.20
C SER A 122 -3.27 -17.10 -21.42
N GLU A 123 -3.51 -18.31 -20.93
CA GLU A 123 -2.46 -19.18 -20.35
C GLU A 123 -1.26 -19.40 -21.28
N ARG A 124 -1.44 -19.44 -22.60
CA ARG A 124 -0.33 -19.63 -23.56
C ARG A 124 0.59 -18.41 -23.62
N LEU A 125 0.03 -17.24 -23.90
CA LEU A 125 0.77 -15.96 -23.92
C LEU A 125 1.39 -15.65 -22.56
N GLY A 126 0.65 -15.89 -21.47
CA GLY A 126 1.16 -15.68 -20.12
C GLY A 126 2.35 -16.54 -19.76
N LYS A 127 2.38 -17.81 -20.17
CA LYS A 127 3.55 -18.69 -20.02
C LYS A 127 4.76 -18.18 -20.82
N TRP A 128 4.56 -17.66 -22.03
CA TRP A 128 5.63 -17.04 -22.82
C TRP A 128 6.16 -15.77 -22.16
N ALA A 129 5.26 -14.89 -21.70
CA ALA A 129 5.64 -13.70 -20.96
C ALA A 129 6.44 -14.05 -19.71
N PHE A 130 5.98 -15.03 -18.93
CA PHE A 130 6.69 -15.53 -17.75
C PHE A 130 8.11 -15.98 -18.09
N TRP A 131 8.30 -16.91 -19.03
CA TRP A 131 9.63 -17.46 -19.29
C TRP A 131 10.60 -16.41 -19.83
N LEU A 132 10.13 -15.51 -20.70
CA LEU A 132 10.97 -14.41 -21.19
C LEU A 132 11.33 -13.44 -20.06
N MET A 133 10.38 -13.06 -19.20
CA MET A 133 10.67 -12.18 -18.08
C MET A 133 11.58 -12.84 -17.05
N PHE A 134 11.33 -14.10 -16.70
CA PHE A 134 12.13 -14.87 -15.75
C PHE A 134 13.56 -15.04 -16.23
N THR A 135 13.76 -15.53 -17.46
CA THR A 135 15.09 -15.69 -18.05
C THR A 135 15.76 -14.34 -18.28
N GLY A 136 15.05 -13.37 -18.85
CA GLY A 136 15.57 -12.03 -19.10
C GLY A 136 16.05 -11.33 -17.82
N MET A 137 15.28 -11.43 -16.74
CA MET A 137 15.68 -10.94 -15.41
C MET A 137 16.99 -11.56 -14.95
N HIS A 138 17.11 -12.90 -14.99
CA HIS A 138 18.34 -13.57 -14.55
C HIS A 138 19.54 -13.22 -15.44
N VAL A 139 19.37 -13.18 -16.77
CA VAL A 139 20.42 -12.76 -17.70
C VAL A 139 20.80 -11.29 -17.48
N THR A 140 19.86 -10.44 -17.06
CA THR A 140 20.11 -9.02 -16.79
C THR A 140 20.95 -8.84 -15.53
N PHE A 141 20.48 -9.34 -14.40
CA PHE A 141 20.99 -8.93 -13.10
C PHE A 141 21.97 -9.93 -12.47
N LEU A 142 22.02 -11.19 -12.92
CA LEU A 142 23.04 -12.12 -12.42
C LEU A 142 24.46 -11.65 -12.77
N PRO A 143 24.77 -11.23 -14.02
CA PRO A 143 26.08 -10.69 -14.35
C PRO A 143 26.39 -9.38 -13.60
N MET A 144 25.36 -8.63 -13.18
CA MET A 144 25.58 -7.39 -12.45
C MET A 144 26.22 -7.63 -11.07
N HIS A 145 25.92 -8.76 -10.40
CA HIS A 145 26.63 -9.14 -9.18
C HIS A 145 28.14 -9.27 -9.44
N LEU A 146 28.54 -9.93 -10.54
CA LEU A 146 29.94 -10.05 -10.92
C LEU A 146 30.55 -8.69 -11.26
N SER A 147 29.89 -7.87 -12.07
CA SER A 147 30.39 -6.53 -12.41
C SER A 147 30.56 -5.63 -11.17
N GLY A 148 29.68 -5.77 -10.17
CA GLY A 148 29.79 -5.09 -8.88
C GLY A 148 31.00 -5.56 -8.08
N LEU A 149 31.27 -6.86 -8.04
CA LEU A 149 32.48 -7.43 -7.43
C LEU A 149 33.77 -7.02 -8.19
N MET A 150 33.67 -6.72 -9.49
CA MET A 150 34.73 -6.12 -10.29
C MET A 150 34.87 -4.59 -10.08
N ALA A 151 34.21 -4.05 -9.05
CA ALA A 151 34.19 -2.64 -8.67
C ALA A 151 33.57 -1.71 -9.73
N MET A 152 32.56 -2.18 -10.49
CA MET A 152 31.77 -1.28 -11.33
C MET A 152 30.81 -0.44 -10.46
N PRO A 153 30.99 0.88 -10.38
CA PRO A 153 30.11 1.75 -9.62
C PRO A 153 28.75 1.89 -10.28
N ARG A 154 27.69 2.11 -9.50
CA ARG A 154 26.36 2.46 -10.03
C ARG A 154 26.33 3.93 -10.44
N ARG A 155 25.33 4.31 -11.25
CA ARG A 155 25.08 5.70 -11.70
C ARG A 155 26.22 6.30 -12.54
N VAL A 156 26.94 5.47 -13.30
CA VAL A 156 27.87 5.91 -14.33
C VAL A 156 27.28 5.68 -15.71
N PHE A 157 27.45 6.63 -16.62
CA PHE A 157 26.96 6.50 -18.00
C PHE A 157 27.92 5.70 -18.89
N THR A 158 29.18 5.56 -18.48
CA THR A 158 30.22 4.82 -19.19
C THR A 158 31.22 4.21 -18.20
N TYR A 159 32.00 3.23 -18.64
CA TYR A 159 33.06 2.56 -17.88
C TYR A 159 34.38 2.54 -18.67
N LEU A 160 35.50 2.43 -17.97
CA LEU A 160 36.83 2.43 -18.60
C LEU A 160 37.05 1.15 -19.42
N PRO A 161 37.67 1.26 -20.62
CA PRO A 161 37.96 0.10 -21.45
C PRO A 161 39.03 -0.81 -20.81
N GLY A 162 39.02 -2.10 -21.15
CA GLY A 162 40.04 -3.06 -20.72
C GLY A 162 39.88 -3.55 -19.28
N ARG A 163 38.74 -3.28 -18.65
CA ARG A 163 38.40 -3.74 -17.30
C ARG A 163 37.61 -5.06 -17.29
N GLY A 164 37.30 -5.61 -18.47
CA GLY A 164 36.49 -6.83 -18.62
C GLY A 164 35.01 -6.62 -18.32
N LEU A 165 34.56 -5.36 -18.26
CA LEU A 165 33.18 -4.98 -17.97
C LEU A 165 32.29 -5.01 -19.21
N GLU A 166 32.89 -5.00 -20.40
CA GLU A 166 32.22 -4.97 -21.70
C GLU A 166 31.25 -6.15 -21.86
N LEU A 167 31.73 -7.37 -21.63
CA LEU A 167 30.94 -8.58 -21.83
C LEU A 167 29.81 -8.73 -20.79
N PRO A 168 30.05 -8.59 -19.46
CA PRO A 168 28.98 -8.61 -18.48
C PRO A 168 27.89 -7.56 -18.76
N ASN A 169 28.26 -6.33 -19.12
CA ASN A 169 27.29 -5.27 -19.43
C ASN A 169 26.49 -5.57 -20.71
N LEU A 170 27.13 -6.12 -21.74
CA LEU A 170 26.44 -6.54 -22.97
C LEU A 170 25.42 -7.65 -22.67
N ILE A 171 25.80 -8.67 -21.91
CA ILE A 171 24.89 -9.74 -21.49
C ILE A 171 23.72 -9.16 -20.69
N SER A 172 23.99 -8.28 -19.73
CA SER A 172 22.95 -7.59 -18.96
C SER A 172 21.97 -6.82 -19.85
N SER A 173 22.48 -6.15 -20.88
CA SER A 173 21.67 -5.40 -21.85
C SER A 173 20.78 -6.32 -22.69
N ILE A 174 21.31 -7.46 -23.14
CA ILE A 174 20.55 -8.50 -23.85
C ILE A 174 19.44 -9.06 -22.96
N GLY A 175 19.73 -9.37 -21.70
CA GLY A 175 18.72 -9.81 -20.73
C GLY A 175 17.59 -8.80 -20.57
N THR A 176 17.92 -7.51 -20.58
CA THR A 176 16.93 -6.43 -20.47
C THR A 176 16.01 -6.44 -21.68
N ALA A 177 16.57 -6.57 -22.89
CA ALA A 177 15.79 -6.68 -24.12
C ALA A 177 14.85 -7.91 -24.10
N ILE A 178 15.31 -9.07 -23.62
CA ILE A 178 14.49 -10.28 -23.47
C ILE A 178 13.32 -10.01 -22.51
N THR A 179 13.58 -9.35 -21.38
CA THR A 179 12.54 -8.98 -20.39
C THR A 179 11.50 -8.05 -21.01
N VAL A 180 11.94 -7.05 -21.78
CA VAL A 180 11.04 -6.13 -22.50
C VAL A 180 10.13 -6.89 -23.46
N VAL A 181 10.65 -7.85 -24.23
CA VAL A 181 9.82 -8.70 -25.10
C VAL A 181 8.79 -9.48 -24.28
N GLY A 182 9.16 -10.02 -23.12
CA GLY A 182 8.21 -10.67 -22.20
C GLY A 182 7.07 -9.75 -21.75
N VAL A 183 7.39 -8.51 -21.37
CA VAL A 183 6.39 -7.49 -21.01
C VAL A 183 5.51 -7.13 -22.19
N LEU A 184 6.07 -7.01 -23.40
CA LEU A 184 5.28 -6.75 -24.61
C LEU A 184 4.29 -7.89 -24.91
N ILE A 185 4.67 -9.16 -24.71
CA ILE A 185 3.74 -10.29 -24.84
C ILE A 185 2.60 -10.17 -23.82
N TRP A 186 2.89 -9.77 -22.58
CA TRP A 186 1.84 -9.52 -21.58
C TRP A 186 0.91 -8.36 -21.98
N ILE A 187 1.44 -7.26 -22.53
CA ILE A 187 0.63 -6.14 -23.05
C ILE A 187 -0.28 -6.61 -24.19
N ILE A 188 0.23 -7.46 -25.08
CA ILE A 188 -0.56 -8.05 -26.17
C ILE A 188 -1.68 -8.92 -25.59
N ASP A 189 -1.40 -9.73 -24.56
CA ASP A 189 -2.42 -10.55 -23.90
C ASP A 189 -3.50 -9.68 -23.26
N MET A 190 -3.11 -8.62 -22.53
CA MET A 190 -4.02 -7.61 -21.99
C MET A 190 -4.93 -7.02 -23.06
N ALA A 191 -4.35 -6.48 -24.14
CA ALA A 191 -5.12 -5.86 -25.21
C ALA A 191 -6.11 -6.84 -25.86
N ARG A 192 -5.72 -8.11 -26.01
CA ARG A 192 -6.55 -9.13 -26.65
C ARG A 192 -7.64 -9.69 -25.76
N ASN A 193 -7.38 -9.90 -24.47
CA ASN A 193 -8.27 -10.68 -23.60
C ASN A 193 -8.94 -9.87 -22.48
N PHE A 194 -8.38 -8.74 -22.05
CA PHE A 194 -9.01 -7.92 -21.00
C PHE A 194 -10.26 -7.23 -21.54
N ARG A 195 -11.42 -7.54 -20.95
CA ARG A 195 -12.74 -7.07 -21.39
C ARG A 195 -13.61 -6.72 -20.16
N PRO A 196 -13.41 -5.53 -19.57
CA PRO A 196 -14.03 -5.16 -18.29
C PRO A 196 -15.50 -4.70 -18.36
N PHE A 197 -16.02 -4.40 -19.55
CA PHE A 197 -17.34 -3.78 -19.73
C PHE A 197 -18.42 -4.72 -20.26
N GLY A 198 -18.36 -6.02 -19.96
CA GLY A 198 -19.43 -6.94 -20.35
C GLY A 198 -20.36 -7.32 -19.21
N ASP A 199 -21.45 -7.99 -19.57
CA ASP A 199 -22.57 -8.27 -18.67
C ASP A 199 -22.26 -9.29 -17.56
N ARG A 200 -21.15 -10.03 -17.68
CA ARG A 200 -20.69 -11.01 -16.70
C ARG A 200 -19.16 -11.08 -16.69
N ASP A 201 -18.60 -11.38 -15.53
CA ASP A 201 -17.18 -11.72 -15.39
C ASP A 201 -16.93 -13.21 -15.72
N ALA A 202 -15.65 -13.61 -15.79
CA ALA A 202 -15.26 -14.99 -16.08
C ALA A 202 -15.42 -15.93 -14.86
N GLY A 203 -15.66 -15.38 -13.67
CA GLY A 203 -15.86 -16.11 -12.43
C GLY A 203 -14.61 -16.84 -11.92
N ASN A 204 -14.85 -17.80 -11.04
CA ASN A 204 -13.82 -18.59 -10.37
C ASN A 204 -13.21 -19.67 -11.29
N ILE A 205 -12.39 -19.25 -12.25
CA ILE A 205 -11.70 -20.18 -13.17
C ILE A 205 -10.63 -21.04 -12.48
N HIS A 206 -10.23 -20.67 -11.26
CA HIS A 206 -9.17 -21.35 -10.52
C HIS A 206 -9.68 -22.40 -9.55
N ASP A 207 -11.00 -22.48 -9.34
CA ASP A 207 -11.61 -23.29 -8.28
C ASP A 207 -10.99 -22.95 -6.92
N ALA A 208 -10.86 -21.66 -6.63
CA ALA A 208 -10.27 -21.14 -5.41
C ALA A 208 -11.29 -21.05 -4.26
N PRO A 209 -10.84 -21.21 -2.99
CA PRO A 209 -11.75 -21.37 -1.85
C PRO A 209 -12.28 -20.08 -1.24
N GLY A 210 -11.64 -18.96 -1.51
CA GLY A 210 -11.86 -17.69 -0.80
C GLY A 210 -13.12 -16.96 -1.24
N LEU A 211 -13.63 -16.07 -0.36
CA LEU A 211 -14.86 -15.31 -0.61
C LEU A 211 -14.76 -14.33 -1.76
N GLU A 212 -13.54 -13.95 -2.16
CA GLU A 212 -13.31 -13.07 -3.29
C GLU A 212 -13.89 -13.65 -4.60
N TRP A 213 -14.09 -14.97 -4.65
CA TRP A 213 -14.63 -15.69 -5.80
C TRP A 213 -16.15 -15.94 -5.75
N LEU A 214 -16.86 -15.32 -4.80
CA LEU A 214 -18.32 -15.33 -4.80
C LEU A 214 -18.88 -14.62 -6.05
N PRO A 215 -20.09 -14.97 -6.50
CA PRO A 215 -20.77 -14.21 -7.55
C PRO A 215 -20.89 -12.73 -7.13
N THR A 216 -20.32 -11.84 -7.92
CA THR A 216 -20.35 -10.40 -7.67
C THR A 216 -21.03 -9.63 -8.80
N GLY A 217 -21.55 -8.45 -8.48
CA GLY A 217 -22.02 -7.47 -9.44
C GLY A 217 -21.53 -6.07 -9.10
N LEU A 218 -22.17 -5.03 -9.65
CA LEU A 218 -21.88 -3.63 -9.32
C LEU A 218 -22.10 -3.29 -7.82
N TYR A 219 -22.77 -4.18 -7.09
CA TYR A 219 -23.03 -4.10 -5.66
C TYR A 219 -22.13 -5.03 -4.82
N SER A 220 -21.05 -5.58 -5.40
CA SER A 220 -20.25 -6.67 -4.80
C SER A 220 -21.12 -7.93 -4.60
N VAL A 221 -21.13 -8.55 -3.43
CA VAL A 221 -21.95 -9.73 -3.12
C VAL A 221 -23.40 -9.36 -2.83
N ARG A 222 -24.36 -10.21 -3.24
CA ARG A 222 -25.80 -9.98 -3.04
C ARG A 222 -26.23 -10.07 -1.57
N SER A 223 -25.59 -10.91 -0.77
CA SER A 223 -25.74 -10.96 0.69
C SER A 223 -24.42 -11.38 1.34
N VAL A 224 -24.17 -10.89 2.55
CA VAL A 224 -22.95 -11.16 3.34
C VAL A 224 -23.09 -12.51 4.04
N PRO A 225 -22.30 -13.54 3.68
CA PRO A 225 -22.44 -14.88 4.23
C PRO A 225 -21.89 -15.02 5.64
N VAL A 226 -22.35 -16.06 6.35
CA VAL A 226 -21.71 -16.53 7.59
C VAL A 226 -20.61 -17.53 7.24
N VAL A 227 -19.36 -17.19 7.56
CA VAL A 227 -18.19 -18.03 7.27
C VAL A 227 -17.99 -19.04 8.41
N LYS A 228 -17.88 -20.32 8.07
CA LYS A 228 -17.72 -21.42 9.05
C LYS A 228 -16.37 -22.12 8.94
N SER A 229 -15.55 -21.77 7.96
CA SER A 229 -14.24 -22.38 7.75
C SER A 229 -13.28 -21.46 7.02
N LEU A 230 -12.00 -21.84 7.03
CA LEU A 230 -10.94 -21.13 6.33
C LEU A 230 -11.10 -21.20 4.80
N TYR A 231 -11.72 -22.26 4.28
CA TYR A 231 -11.93 -22.51 2.86
C TYR A 231 -13.43 -22.57 2.49
N PRO A 232 -14.15 -21.44 2.60
CA PRO A 232 -15.60 -21.43 2.60
C PRO A 232 -16.24 -21.96 1.32
N LEU A 233 -15.69 -21.65 0.13
CA LEU A 233 -16.28 -22.13 -1.12
C LEU A 233 -16.06 -23.63 -1.37
N TRP A 234 -15.00 -24.22 -0.81
CA TRP A 234 -14.77 -25.66 -0.92
C TRP A 234 -15.61 -26.46 0.09
N GLU A 235 -15.75 -25.95 1.31
CA GLU A 235 -16.34 -26.71 2.41
C GLU A 235 -17.84 -26.43 2.62
N GLN A 236 -18.30 -25.20 2.37
CA GLN A 236 -19.71 -24.84 2.51
C GLN A 236 -20.45 -24.98 1.18
N LYS A 237 -20.92 -26.20 0.89
CA LYS A 237 -21.65 -26.50 -0.34
C LYS A 237 -22.87 -25.61 -0.51
N GLY A 238 -23.00 -24.97 -1.67
CA GLY A 238 -24.12 -24.08 -2.00
C GLY A 238 -23.94 -22.63 -1.55
N LEU A 239 -22.84 -22.28 -0.87
CA LEU A 239 -22.58 -20.93 -0.36
C LEU A 239 -22.75 -19.85 -1.44
N ALA A 240 -22.14 -20.02 -2.61
CA ALA A 240 -22.25 -19.08 -3.72
C ALA A 240 -23.71 -18.86 -4.18
N ARG A 241 -24.47 -19.96 -4.36
CA ARG A 241 -25.88 -19.92 -4.75
C ARG A 241 -26.74 -19.23 -3.68
N ASP A 242 -26.45 -19.48 -2.41
CA ASP A 242 -27.24 -18.94 -1.30
C ASP A 242 -26.93 -17.46 -1.05
N VAL A 243 -25.69 -17.04 -1.30
CA VAL A 243 -25.28 -15.63 -1.36
C VAL A 243 -26.03 -14.91 -2.47
N GLU A 244 -26.03 -15.48 -3.69
CA GLU A 244 -26.71 -14.93 -4.86
C GLU A 244 -28.25 -14.88 -4.68
N ALA A 245 -28.82 -15.88 -4.02
CA ALA A 245 -30.24 -15.88 -3.65
C ALA A 245 -30.59 -14.91 -2.51
N GLY A 246 -29.61 -14.21 -1.92
CA GLY A 246 -29.85 -13.23 -0.86
C GLY A 246 -30.29 -13.87 0.48
N ARG A 247 -29.83 -15.08 0.79
CA ARG A 247 -30.29 -15.82 1.99
C ARG A 247 -29.59 -15.41 3.30
N TYR A 248 -28.55 -14.59 3.23
CA TYR A 248 -27.76 -14.20 4.39
C TYR A 248 -28.04 -12.76 4.83
N ILE A 249 -27.03 -12.10 5.42
CA ILE A 249 -27.15 -10.78 6.03
C ILE A 249 -27.00 -9.72 4.94
N LEU A 250 -27.69 -8.60 5.11
CA LEU A 250 -27.72 -7.45 4.21
C LEU A 250 -28.05 -7.83 2.74
N PRO A 251 -29.14 -8.58 2.47
CA PRO A 251 -29.49 -8.98 1.10
C PRO A 251 -30.07 -7.85 0.24
N ASN A 252 -30.48 -6.76 0.89
CA ASN A 252 -31.06 -5.58 0.28
C ASN A 252 -30.37 -4.34 0.83
N ALA A 253 -30.86 -3.15 0.44
CA ALA A 253 -30.43 -1.90 1.02
C ALA A 253 -31.49 -1.35 2.00
N PRO A 254 -31.51 -1.75 3.30
CA PRO A 254 -32.41 -1.24 4.31
C PRO A 254 -32.56 0.29 4.37
N THR A 255 -31.50 1.05 4.05
CA THR A 255 -31.57 2.53 4.05
C THR A 255 -31.80 3.14 2.67
N GLY A 256 -31.98 2.31 1.63
CA GLY A 256 -32.20 2.74 0.24
C GLY A 256 -30.95 3.31 -0.44
N GLY A 257 -29.76 3.18 0.18
CA GLY A 257 -28.49 3.69 -0.34
C GLY A 257 -27.45 2.61 -0.58
N ARG A 258 -26.21 3.03 -0.86
CA ARG A 258 -25.05 2.12 -0.80
C ARG A 258 -24.67 1.94 0.65
N GLU A 259 -24.52 0.70 1.09
CA GLU A 259 -24.21 0.39 2.48
C GLU A 259 -23.42 -0.91 2.62
N THR A 260 -22.70 -1.03 3.71
CA THR A 260 -21.87 -2.19 4.02
C THR A 260 -21.94 -2.49 5.51
N LEU A 261 -21.69 -3.75 5.86
CA LEU A 261 -21.70 -4.21 7.23
C LEU A 261 -20.35 -3.92 7.87
N VAL A 262 -20.34 -3.31 9.05
CA VAL A 262 -19.15 -3.26 9.90
C VAL A 262 -19.23 -4.36 10.94
N THR A 263 -18.15 -5.11 11.09
CA THR A 263 -18.05 -6.26 11.99
C THR A 263 -16.92 -6.08 13.00
N SER A 264 -16.96 -6.88 14.08
CA SER A 264 -15.83 -6.98 15.01
C SER A 264 -14.60 -7.60 14.33
N THR A 265 -13.41 -7.17 14.73
CA THR A 265 -12.14 -7.55 14.07
C THR A 265 -11.77 -9.02 14.23
N LEU A 266 -12.15 -9.65 15.34
CA LEU A 266 -11.78 -11.04 15.67
C LEU A 266 -12.87 -12.05 15.29
N ASN A 267 -14.12 -11.76 15.65
CA ASN A 267 -15.23 -12.73 15.51
C ASN A 267 -16.11 -12.47 14.28
N ALA A 268 -15.88 -11.38 13.54
CA ALA A 268 -16.74 -10.93 12.45
C ALA A 268 -18.22 -10.75 12.87
N GLU A 269 -18.47 -10.39 14.13
CA GLU A 269 -19.82 -10.13 14.64
C GLU A 269 -20.34 -8.80 14.10
N PRO A 270 -21.56 -8.73 13.53
CA PRO A 270 -22.13 -7.48 13.04
C PRO A 270 -22.29 -6.43 14.13
N GLN A 271 -21.77 -5.22 13.90
CA GLN A 271 -21.80 -4.13 14.89
C GLN A 271 -22.74 -2.99 14.48
N TYR A 272 -22.66 -2.53 13.23
CA TYR A 272 -23.52 -1.48 12.69
C TYR A 272 -23.54 -1.52 11.16
N LEU A 273 -24.54 -0.86 10.58
CA LEU A 273 -24.65 -0.69 9.14
C LEU A 273 -24.02 0.64 8.73
N GLN A 274 -22.95 0.58 7.93
CA GLN A 274 -22.27 1.77 7.43
C GLN A 274 -22.86 2.19 6.09
N ARG A 275 -23.32 3.44 6.02
CA ARG A 275 -23.73 4.06 4.75
C ARG A 275 -22.49 4.49 3.98
N MET A 276 -22.37 4.01 2.75
CA MET A 276 -21.24 4.28 1.88
C MET A 276 -21.43 5.62 1.13
N PRO A 277 -20.32 6.33 0.85
CA PRO A 277 -20.38 7.55 0.07
C PRO A 277 -20.93 7.32 -1.35
N MET A 278 -21.60 8.33 -1.89
CA MET A 278 -22.04 8.35 -3.29
C MET A 278 -20.95 8.92 -4.19
N PRO A 279 -20.94 8.57 -5.49
CA PRO A 279 -20.03 9.18 -6.46
C PRO A 279 -20.12 10.72 -6.40
N SER A 280 -18.96 11.37 -6.40
CA SER A 280 -18.87 12.81 -6.17
C SER A 280 -17.67 13.41 -6.88
N ALA A 281 -17.80 14.60 -7.45
CA ALA A 281 -16.67 15.31 -8.03
C ALA A 281 -15.76 15.94 -6.97
N TRP A 282 -16.23 16.12 -5.72
CA TRP A 282 -15.52 16.86 -4.68
C TRP A 282 -14.16 16.24 -4.34
N HIS A 283 -14.07 14.91 -4.25
CA HIS A 283 -12.81 14.22 -3.98
C HIS A 283 -11.83 14.29 -5.16
N VAL A 284 -12.33 14.35 -6.40
CA VAL A 284 -11.51 14.53 -7.60
C VAL A 284 -10.87 15.92 -7.59
N TRP A 285 -11.68 16.96 -7.37
CA TRP A 285 -11.16 18.33 -7.28
C TRP A 285 -10.24 18.52 -6.08
N ALA A 286 -10.55 17.92 -4.92
CA ALA A 286 -9.65 17.91 -3.77
C ALA A 286 -8.28 17.34 -4.15
N ALA A 287 -8.23 16.22 -4.89
CA ALA A 287 -6.99 15.63 -5.37
C ALA A 287 -6.27 16.54 -6.39
N VAL A 288 -6.99 17.11 -7.36
CA VAL A 288 -6.42 18.04 -8.36
C VAL A 288 -5.78 19.26 -7.71
N PHE A 289 -6.48 19.92 -6.79
CA PHE A 289 -5.96 21.11 -6.13
C PHE A 289 -4.89 20.79 -5.08
N THR A 290 -4.92 19.61 -4.46
CA THR A 290 -3.81 19.12 -3.63
C THR A 290 -2.57 18.86 -4.47
N ALA A 291 -2.71 18.23 -5.64
CA ALA A 291 -1.62 18.05 -6.57
C ALA A 291 -1.09 19.40 -7.10
N GLY A 292 -2.00 20.33 -7.41
CA GLY A 292 -1.66 21.69 -7.83
C GLY A 292 -0.84 22.44 -6.78
N LEU A 293 -1.21 22.35 -5.49
CA LEU A 293 -0.46 22.94 -4.38
C LEU A 293 1.01 22.51 -4.44
N PHE A 294 1.30 21.23 -4.61
CA PHE A 294 2.68 20.71 -4.62
C PHE A 294 3.40 20.91 -5.96
N LEU A 295 2.74 20.65 -7.09
CA LEU A 295 3.36 20.76 -8.43
C LEU A 295 3.71 22.21 -8.78
N LEU A 296 2.87 23.17 -8.41
CA LEU A 296 3.15 24.59 -8.68
C LEU A 296 4.35 25.12 -7.90
N LEU A 297 4.65 24.55 -6.73
CA LEU A 297 5.87 24.89 -5.98
C LEU A 297 7.15 24.47 -6.73
N THR A 298 7.10 23.39 -7.54
CA THR A 298 8.27 22.94 -8.32
C THR A 298 8.68 23.93 -9.40
N VAL A 299 7.75 24.76 -9.88
CA VAL A 299 7.98 25.85 -10.84
C VAL A 299 7.94 27.23 -10.18
N GLN A 300 8.06 27.29 -8.84
CA GLN A 300 8.08 28.52 -8.04
C GLN A 300 6.84 29.42 -8.22
N ALA A 301 5.70 28.86 -8.65
CA ALA A 301 4.45 29.60 -8.81
C ALA A 301 3.71 29.75 -7.48
N TYR A 302 4.30 30.48 -6.53
CA TYR A 302 3.87 30.54 -5.12
C TYR A 302 2.43 31.02 -4.92
N VAL A 303 2.02 32.09 -5.62
CA VAL A 303 0.65 32.63 -5.49
C VAL A 303 -0.37 31.62 -6.00
N ALA A 304 -0.12 31.01 -7.16
CA ALA A 304 -1.00 29.99 -7.72
C ALA A 304 -1.05 28.74 -6.83
N SER A 305 0.08 28.33 -6.25
CA SER A 305 0.17 27.25 -5.28
C SER A 305 -0.67 27.53 -4.03
N ALA A 306 -0.58 28.75 -3.48
CA ALA A 306 -1.39 29.16 -2.33
C ALA A 306 -2.89 29.14 -2.64
N VAL A 307 -3.29 29.68 -3.79
CA VAL A 307 -4.69 29.59 -4.26
C VAL A 307 -5.14 28.13 -4.40
N SER A 308 -4.30 27.28 -4.98
CA SER A 308 -4.57 25.83 -5.09
C SER A 308 -4.71 25.18 -3.72
N GLY A 309 -3.89 25.57 -2.73
CA GLY A 309 -3.99 25.08 -1.35
C GLY A 309 -5.31 25.47 -0.67
N VAL A 310 -5.74 26.72 -0.80
CA VAL A 310 -7.03 27.19 -0.26
C VAL A 310 -8.19 26.41 -0.89
N LEU A 311 -8.15 26.23 -2.22
CA LEU A 311 -9.15 25.45 -2.93
C LEU A 311 -9.12 23.97 -2.47
N ALA A 312 -7.93 23.37 -2.32
CA ALA A 312 -7.80 22.01 -1.82
C ALA A 312 -8.49 21.82 -0.47
N VAL A 313 -8.23 22.71 0.50
CA VAL A 313 -8.89 22.69 1.81
C VAL A 313 -10.40 22.81 1.65
N TRP A 314 -10.88 23.76 0.84
CA TRP A 314 -12.31 23.94 0.60
C TRP A 314 -12.99 22.69 0.01
N TYR A 315 -12.39 22.07 -1.01
CA TYR A 315 -12.91 20.86 -1.64
C TYR A 315 -12.89 19.65 -0.69
N VAL A 316 -11.84 19.50 0.13
CA VAL A 316 -11.77 18.47 1.18
C VAL A 316 -12.87 18.68 2.20
N MET A 317 -13.03 19.90 2.72
CA MET A 317 -14.06 20.22 3.71
C MET A 317 -15.46 19.96 3.14
N ARG A 318 -15.71 20.37 1.88
CA ARG A 318 -16.98 20.12 1.20
C ARG A 318 -17.25 18.64 0.99
N TRP A 319 -16.22 17.87 0.65
CA TRP A 319 -16.32 16.42 0.52
C TRP A 319 -16.64 15.76 1.86
N CYS A 320 -15.89 16.08 2.92
CA CYS A 320 -16.10 15.55 4.26
C CYS A 320 -17.50 15.86 4.80
N TRP A 321 -18.04 17.05 4.53
CA TRP A 321 -19.40 17.42 4.93
C TRP A 321 -20.47 16.50 4.33
N MET A 322 -20.23 15.90 3.16
CA MET A 322 -21.18 14.97 2.53
C MET A 322 -21.10 13.55 3.08
N LEU A 323 -20.05 13.23 3.86
CA LEU A 323 -19.87 11.93 4.48
C LEU A 323 -20.73 11.79 5.74
N ASP A 324 -20.95 12.88 6.48
CA ASP A 324 -21.75 12.89 7.70
C ASP A 324 -23.24 13.19 7.39
N ARG A 325 -23.95 12.17 6.93
CA ARG A 325 -25.37 12.30 6.57
C ARG A 325 -26.28 12.14 7.79
N PRO A 326 -27.42 12.85 7.85
CA PRO A 326 -28.39 12.70 8.91
C PRO A 326 -28.82 11.24 9.10
N ARG A 327 -29.07 10.87 10.37
CA ARG A 327 -29.58 9.56 10.76
C ARG A 327 -30.96 9.35 10.12
N ILE A 328 -31.13 8.26 9.38
CA ILE A 328 -32.42 7.90 8.78
C ILE A 328 -33.27 7.14 9.80
N ALA A 329 -32.67 6.19 10.52
CA ALA A 329 -33.30 5.37 11.54
C ALA A 329 -32.29 4.99 12.62
N GLU A 330 -32.72 4.85 13.87
CA GLU A 330 -31.83 4.44 14.96
C GLU A 330 -31.27 3.04 14.72
N THR A 331 -32.15 2.09 14.38
CA THR A 331 -31.79 0.73 13.98
C THR A 331 -32.55 0.29 12.73
N VAL A 332 -31.92 -0.58 11.93
CA VAL A 332 -32.52 -1.20 10.75
C VAL A 332 -32.36 -2.71 10.82
N ASP A 333 -33.34 -3.42 10.25
CA ASP A 333 -33.25 -4.87 10.07
C ASP A 333 -32.32 -5.15 8.88
N VAL A 334 -31.24 -5.89 9.14
CA VAL A 334 -30.27 -6.30 8.11
C VAL A 334 -30.50 -7.74 7.64
N GLY A 335 -31.60 -8.38 8.04
CA GLY A 335 -31.88 -9.79 7.75
C GLY A 335 -31.24 -10.74 8.77
N GLY A 336 -31.63 -12.01 8.70
CA GLY A 336 -31.16 -13.04 9.65
C GLY A 336 -31.62 -12.83 11.09
N GLY A 337 -32.66 -12.01 11.32
CA GLY A 337 -33.17 -11.67 12.65
C GLY A 337 -32.32 -10.64 13.40
N ILE A 338 -31.37 -9.97 12.72
CA ILE A 338 -30.44 -9.02 13.33
C ILE A 338 -30.88 -7.60 13.01
N ARG A 339 -31.03 -6.78 14.05
CA ARG A 339 -31.20 -5.32 13.92
C ARG A 339 -29.92 -4.61 14.33
N LEU A 340 -29.45 -3.70 13.49
CA LEU A 340 -28.21 -2.98 13.72
C LEU A 340 -28.43 -1.47 13.71
N PRO A 341 -27.64 -0.71 14.50
CA PRO A 341 -27.66 0.74 14.41
C PRO A 341 -27.12 1.22 13.06
N THR A 342 -27.61 2.36 12.58
CA THR A 342 -27.14 2.98 11.31
C THR A 342 -26.04 4.03 11.52
N TYR A 343 -25.73 4.33 12.78
CA TYR A 343 -24.72 5.30 13.17
C TYR A 343 -24.13 4.93 14.53
N VAL A 344 -22.80 4.92 14.62
CA VAL A 344 -22.07 4.76 15.88
C VAL A 344 -20.95 5.80 15.97
N SER A 345 -20.67 6.25 17.18
CA SER A 345 -19.62 7.23 17.49
C SER A 345 -18.73 6.74 18.62
N GLY A 346 -17.52 7.28 18.72
CA GLY A 346 -16.55 6.87 19.73
C GLY A 346 -15.79 5.59 19.34
N PRO A 347 -15.20 4.86 20.30
CA PRO A 347 -14.29 3.73 20.02
C PRO A 347 -14.89 2.55 19.24
N SER A 348 -16.21 2.47 19.13
CA SER A 348 -16.92 1.48 18.30
C SER A 348 -17.02 1.89 16.83
N SER A 349 -16.71 3.14 16.48
CA SER A 349 -16.76 3.65 15.12
C SER A 349 -15.42 3.50 14.40
N HIS A 350 -15.46 3.08 13.14
CA HIS A 350 -14.28 3.02 12.28
C HIS A 350 -13.65 4.41 12.08
N GLY A 351 -14.47 5.48 12.06
CA GLY A 351 -13.98 6.86 11.93
C GLY A 351 -13.15 7.32 13.13
N TRP A 352 -13.45 6.83 14.34
CA TRP A 352 -12.64 7.11 15.52
C TRP A 352 -11.26 6.49 15.42
N TRP A 353 -11.18 5.21 15.01
CA TRP A 353 -9.91 4.53 14.81
C TRP A 353 -9.10 5.12 13.66
N ALA A 354 -9.75 5.53 12.57
CA ALA A 354 -9.09 6.26 11.49
C ALA A 354 -8.40 7.53 12.02
N MET A 355 -9.09 8.33 12.82
CA MET A 355 -8.52 9.53 13.44
C MET A 355 -7.39 9.19 14.43
N VAL A 356 -7.55 8.17 15.27
CA VAL A 356 -6.51 7.73 16.21
C VAL A 356 -5.24 7.34 15.46
N ILE A 357 -5.36 6.56 14.38
CA ILE A 357 -4.21 6.16 13.55
C ILE A 357 -3.56 7.41 12.92
N THR A 358 -4.35 8.35 12.39
CA THR A 358 -3.83 9.62 11.86
C THR A 358 -3.05 10.40 12.92
N LEU A 359 -3.57 10.50 14.14
CA LEU A 359 -2.91 11.18 15.26
C LEU A 359 -1.64 10.47 15.71
N ILE A 360 -1.62 9.13 15.71
CA ILE A 360 -0.41 8.35 15.99
C ILE A 360 0.66 8.66 14.95
N VAL A 361 0.31 8.65 13.65
CA VAL A 361 1.25 8.98 12.57
C VAL A 361 1.77 10.42 12.70
N ALA A 362 0.88 11.39 12.95
CA ALA A 362 1.27 12.79 13.17
C ALA A 362 2.18 12.94 14.39
N GLY A 363 1.88 12.24 15.49
CA GLY A 363 2.70 12.20 16.69
C GLY A 363 4.08 11.58 16.45
N MET A 364 4.16 10.50 15.66
CA MET A 364 5.44 9.91 15.25
C MET A 364 6.28 10.88 14.41
N ILE A 365 5.66 11.62 13.47
CA ILE A 365 6.36 12.65 12.68
C ILE A 365 6.90 13.75 13.61
N ALA A 366 6.09 14.23 14.56
CA ALA A 366 6.50 15.24 15.52
C ALA A 366 7.65 14.76 16.42
N LEU A 367 7.59 13.52 16.90
CA LEU A 367 8.65 12.89 17.69
C LEU A 367 9.95 12.75 16.89
N LEU A 368 9.86 12.33 15.62
CA LEU A 368 11.02 12.23 14.73
C LEU A 368 11.63 13.61 14.45
N ALA A 369 10.81 14.63 14.19
CA ALA A 369 11.28 16.00 14.01
C ALA A 369 11.94 16.56 15.28
N GLY A 370 11.35 16.31 16.46
CA GLY A 370 11.94 16.66 17.75
C GLY A 370 13.26 15.95 18.02
N PHE A 371 13.33 14.65 17.73
CA PHE A 371 14.59 13.89 17.80
C PHE A 371 15.64 14.47 16.86
N SER A 372 15.30 14.76 15.60
CA SER A 372 16.22 15.38 14.64
C SER A 372 16.72 16.74 15.12
N TYR A 373 15.85 17.57 15.69
CA TYR A 373 16.24 18.85 16.28
C TYR A 373 17.25 18.66 17.42
N VAL A 374 16.93 17.83 18.42
CA VAL A 374 17.81 17.58 19.57
C VAL A 374 19.14 16.96 19.14
N PHE A 375 19.11 16.02 18.18
CA PHE A 375 20.31 15.41 17.63
C PHE A 375 21.21 16.45 16.94
N LEU A 376 20.66 17.27 16.05
CA LEU A 376 21.44 18.29 15.35
C LEU A 376 21.95 19.40 16.29
N TRP A 377 21.14 19.81 17.27
CA TRP A 377 21.54 20.75 18.32
C TRP A 377 22.70 20.23 19.17
N SER A 378 22.60 18.98 19.65
CA SER A 378 23.65 18.38 20.49
C SER A 378 24.96 18.14 19.73
N ARG A 379 24.91 17.88 18.42
CA ARG A 379 26.10 17.59 17.60
C ARG A 379 26.81 18.82 17.06
N ASN A 380 26.09 19.92 16.82
CA ASN A 380 26.69 21.15 16.30
C ASN A 380 26.06 22.41 16.91
N PRO A 381 26.19 22.62 18.23
CA PRO A 381 25.52 23.73 18.92
C PRO A 381 25.93 25.12 18.40
N GLN A 382 27.14 25.22 17.82
CA GLN A 382 27.69 26.47 17.30
C GLN A 382 27.03 26.92 15.98
N ALA A 383 26.45 26.00 15.21
CA ALA A 383 25.76 26.32 13.96
C ALA A 383 24.31 26.82 14.17
N TRP A 384 23.83 26.78 15.41
CA TRP A 384 22.49 27.26 15.75
C TRP A 384 22.54 28.75 16.06
N ILE A 385 21.79 29.52 15.28
CA ILE A 385 21.53 30.93 15.56
C ILE A 385 20.77 31.01 16.89
N ALA A 386 20.96 32.11 17.64
CA ALA A 386 20.17 32.37 18.84
C ALA A 386 18.67 32.16 18.54
N PRO A 387 17.92 31.49 19.44
CA PRO A 387 16.51 31.25 19.22
C PRO A 387 15.78 32.59 19.00
N PRO A 388 14.69 32.60 18.22
CA PRO A 388 13.87 33.79 18.10
C PRO A 388 13.43 34.25 19.50
N PRO A 389 13.18 35.57 19.69
CA PRO A 389 12.76 36.12 20.96
C PRO A 389 11.62 35.32 21.59
N LEU A 390 11.60 35.22 22.92
CA LEU A 390 10.52 34.52 23.64
C LEU A 390 9.12 35.04 23.28
N THR A 391 9.02 36.27 22.76
CA THR A 391 7.78 36.85 22.23
C THR A 391 7.23 36.07 21.03
N ASP A 392 8.09 35.60 20.13
CA ASP A 392 7.67 34.86 18.93
C ASP A 392 7.19 33.46 19.30
N LEU A 393 7.88 32.82 20.26
CA LEU A 393 7.43 31.57 20.86
C LEU A 393 6.10 31.77 21.58
N ALA A 394 5.96 32.82 22.39
CA ALA A 394 4.72 33.12 23.11
C ALA A 394 3.56 33.36 22.14
N LEU A 395 3.77 34.11 21.06
CA LEU A 395 2.76 34.37 20.04
C LEU A 395 2.32 33.07 19.34
N THR A 396 3.29 32.22 18.99
CA THR A 396 3.02 30.91 18.40
C THR A 396 2.28 29.99 19.37
N LEU A 397 2.69 29.95 20.63
CA LEU A 397 2.08 29.11 21.66
C LEU A 397 0.64 29.56 21.96
N VAL A 398 0.43 30.88 22.10
CA VAL A 398 -0.91 31.47 22.27
C VAL A 398 -1.78 31.16 21.06
N GLY A 399 -1.27 31.32 19.83
CA GLY A 399 -1.99 30.97 18.61
C GLY A 399 -2.41 29.49 18.58
N ASN A 400 -1.50 28.58 18.94
CA ASN A 400 -1.81 27.15 19.01
C ASN A 400 -2.82 26.81 20.12
N VAL A 401 -2.67 27.40 21.32
CA VAL A 401 -3.61 27.20 22.43
C VAL A 401 -5.00 27.75 22.07
N LEU A 402 -5.06 28.91 21.41
CA LEU A 402 -6.30 29.47 20.88
C LEU A 402 -6.92 28.53 19.85
N GLY A 403 -6.15 28.04 18.87
CA GLY A 403 -6.63 27.08 17.88
C GLY A 403 -7.18 25.79 18.50
N VAL A 404 -6.48 25.23 19.51
CA VAL A 404 -6.98 24.08 20.27
C VAL A 404 -8.27 24.43 21.04
N GLY A 405 -8.32 25.60 21.67
CA GLY A 405 -9.51 26.09 22.37
C GLY A 405 -10.71 26.27 21.45
N LEU A 406 -10.50 26.82 20.26
CA LEU A 406 -11.52 27.01 19.23
C LEU A 406 -12.02 25.67 18.68
N ALA A 407 -11.13 24.71 18.43
CA ALA A 407 -11.49 23.35 18.02
C ALA A 407 -12.24 22.58 19.13
N TRP A 408 -11.87 22.77 20.39
CA TRP A 408 -12.61 22.20 21.51
C TRP A 408 -14.00 22.84 21.64
N LEU A 409 -14.09 24.16 21.50
CA LEU A 409 -15.36 24.88 21.54
C LEU A 409 -16.26 24.51 20.37
N SER A 410 -15.71 24.30 19.17
CA SER A 410 -16.47 23.85 18.00
C SER A 410 -17.14 22.50 18.27
N CYS A 411 -16.41 21.55 18.88
CA CYS A 411 -16.97 20.28 19.35
C CYS A 411 -18.11 20.48 20.36
N LYS A 412 -17.95 21.40 21.33
CA LYS A 412 -19.00 21.72 22.31
C LYS A 412 -20.23 22.35 21.65
N VAL A 413 -20.04 23.23 20.67
CA VAL A 413 -21.12 23.87 19.92
C VAL A 413 -21.89 22.86 19.09
N LEU A 414 -21.19 21.93 18.41
CA LEU A 414 -21.82 20.84 17.67
C LEU A 414 -22.65 19.94 18.57
N ALA A 415 -22.17 19.65 19.79
CA ALA A 415 -22.90 18.84 20.76
C ALA A 415 -24.22 19.45 21.25
N LEU A 416 -24.45 20.76 21.03
CA LEU A 416 -25.72 21.42 21.37
C LEU A 416 -26.86 21.12 20.38
N ASP A 417 -26.54 20.58 19.20
CA ASP A 417 -27.50 20.17 18.15
C ASP A 417 -28.56 21.24 17.78
N ARG A 418 -28.15 22.51 17.70
CA ARG A 418 -29.03 23.63 17.30
C ARG A 418 -28.90 23.95 15.81
N PRO A 419 -29.90 24.57 15.17
CA PRO A 419 -29.86 24.89 13.73
C PRO A 419 -28.63 25.69 13.27
N ARG A 420 -28.06 26.53 14.14
CA ARG A 420 -26.85 27.34 13.87
C ARG A 420 -25.55 26.72 14.36
N SER A 421 -25.61 25.63 15.14
CA SER A 421 -24.43 24.96 15.68
C SER A 421 -23.41 24.59 14.60
N PRO A 422 -23.80 24.03 13.43
CA PRO A 422 -22.85 23.66 12.39
C PRO A 422 -22.11 24.88 11.79
N VAL A 423 -22.83 26.00 11.61
CA VAL A 423 -22.25 27.24 11.05
C VAL A 423 -21.26 27.86 12.05
N ILE A 424 -21.64 27.95 13.32
CA ILE A 424 -20.78 28.51 14.37
C ILE A 424 -19.54 27.64 14.56
N ALA A 425 -19.71 26.32 14.62
CA ALA A 425 -18.58 25.39 14.72
C ALA A 425 -17.63 25.51 13.51
N THR A 426 -18.16 25.69 12.30
CA THR A 426 -17.34 25.92 11.11
C THR A 426 -16.54 27.21 11.21
N LEU A 427 -17.16 28.31 11.66
CA LEU A 427 -16.47 29.58 11.87
C LEU A 427 -15.35 29.44 12.91
N LEU A 428 -15.62 28.73 14.02
CA LEU A 428 -14.60 28.44 15.04
C LEU A 428 -13.44 27.60 14.51
N MET A 429 -13.66 26.73 13.52
CA MET A 429 -12.59 25.92 12.91
C MET A 429 -11.79 26.67 11.83
N ILE A 430 -12.33 27.77 11.29
CA ILE A 430 -11.66 28.62 10.30
C ILE A 430 -10.78 29.68 10.97
N LEU A 431 -11.23 30.20 12.12
CA LEU A 431 -10.49 31.11 12.99
C LEU A 431 -9.35 30.37 13.70
#